data_AF-A0A7J3M8W2-F1
#
_entry.id   AF-A0A7J3M8W2-F1
#
_cell.length_a   1.000
_cell.length_b   1.000
_cell.length_c   1.000
_cell.angle_alpha   90.00
_cell.angle_beta   90.00
_cell.angle_gamma   90.00
#
_symmetry.space_group_name_H-M   'P 1'
#
loop_
_entity.id
_entity.type
_entity.pdbx_description
1 polymer ?
#
loop_
_entity_poly.entity_id
_entity_poly.type
_entity_poly.pdbx_seq_one_letter_code
_entity_poly.pdbx_strand_id
1 'polypeptide(L)'
;MLEDVNKIILAAQKNEVTEHYIYRRLAQSVKDSNNRDVLRHISVKELEHYNFWREYTRKDVKPSRLRIWKYLLISKIFGITFGIKLMERG
;
A
#
# COMPACT_ATOMS: atom_id res chain seq x y z
N MET A 1 1.88 26.40 7.03
CA MET A 1 0.94 26.13 5.91
C MET A 1 1.59 25.35 4.77
N LEU A 2 2.46 25.92 3.92
CA LEU A 2 3.05 25.17 2.79
C LEU A 2 3.95 23.99 3.19
N GLU A 3 4.72 24.12 4.28
CA GLU A 3 5.53 23.02 4.82
C GLU A 3 4.69 21.86 5.35
N ASP A 4 3.51 22.16 5.90
CA ASP A 4 2.59 21.16 6.45
C ASP A 4 1.97 20.34 5.32
N VAL A 5 1.60 20.99 4.21
CA VAL A 5 1.10 20.30 3.00
C VAL A 5 2.16 19.35 2.43
N ASN A 6 3.41 19.79 2.32
CA ASN A 6 4.49 18.92 1.82
C ASN A 6 4.70 17.68 2.70
N LYS A 7 4.62 17.82 4.02
CA LYS A 7 4.72 16.67 4.94
C LYS A 7 3.55 15.70 4.76
N ILE A 8 2.33 16.22 4.59
CA ILE A 8 1.13 15.40 4.36
C ILE A 8 1.26 14.63 3.04
N ILE A 9 1.69 15.27 1.96
CA ILE A 9 1.87 14.62 0.65
C ILE A 9 2.96 13.54 0.73
N LEU A 10 4.08 13.81 1.38
CA LEU A 10 5.15 12.80 1.55
C LEU A 10 4.69 11.62 2.41
N ALA A 11 3.83 11.85 3.40
CA ALA A 11 3.23 10.78 4.19
C ALA A 11 2.26 9.95 3.35
N ALA A 12 1.39 10.58 2.55
CA ALA A 12 0.52 9.91 1.60
C ALA A 12 1.34 9.08 0.60
N GLN A 13 2.32 9.69 -0.08
CA GLN A 13 3.23 9.00 -1.00
C GLN A 13 3.90 7.78 -0.36
N LYS A 14 4.34 7.88 0.91
CA LYS A 14 4.90 6.75 1.64
C LYS A 14 3.87 5.64 1.88
N ASN A 15 2.63 6.00 2.19
CA ASN A 15 1.55 5.05 2.39
C ASN A 15 1.22 4.32 1.09
N GLU A 16 1.03 5.05 -0.02
CA GLU A 16 0.77 4.50 -1.35
C GLU A 16 1.79 3.40 -1.74
N VAL A 17 3.09 3.71 -1.68
CA VAL A 17 4.11 2.71 -2.02
C VAL A 17 4.16 1.57 -1.02
N THR A 18 3.84 1.81 0.25
CA THR A 18 3.76 0.74 1.26
C THR A 18 2.62 -0.22 0.94
N GLU A 19 1.46 0.31 0.57
CA GLU A 19 0.25 -0.44 0.26
C GLU A 19 0.38 -1.20 -1.06
N HIS A 20 1.00 -0.59 -2.08
CA HIS A 20 1.43 -1.28 -3.29
C HIS A 20 2.13 -2.62 -2.97
N TYR A 21 3.14 -2.59 -2.08
CA TYR A 21 3.89 -3.79 -1.71
C TYR A 21 3.08 -4.78 -0.87
N ILE A 22 2.15 -4.31 -0.05
CA ILE A 22 1.27 -5.21 0.72
C ILE A 22 0.33 -5.94 -0.24
N TYR A 23 -0.43 -5.22 -1.06
CA TYR A 23 -1.36 -5.80 -2.02
C TYR A 23 -0.64 -6.73 -3.01
N ARG A 24 0.54 -6.34 -3.50
CA ARG A 24 1.36 -7.20 -4.38
C ARG A 24 1.72 -8.53 -3.72
N ARG A 25 2.15 -8.51 -2.46
CA ARG A 25 2.53 -9.73 -1.74
C ARG A 25 1.32 -10.57 -1.35
N LEU A 26 0.21 -9.93 -0.99
CA LEU A 26 -1.05 -10.64 -0.75
C LEU A 26 -1.49 -11.37 -2.03
N ALA A 27 -1.50 -10.69 -3.19
CA ALA A 27 -1.85 -11.29 -4.48
C ALA A 27 -1.01 -12.55 -4.78
N GLN A 28 0.28 -12.54 -4.46
CA GLN A 28 1.17 -13.70 -4.64
C GLN A 28 0.83 -14.89 -3.74
N SER A 29 0.16 -14.65 -2.61
CA SER A 29 -0.21 -15.66 -1.61
C SER A 29 -1.65 -16.20 -1.75
N VAL A 30 -2.49 -15.53 -2.54
CA VAL A 30 -3.90 -15.91 -2.73
C VAL A 30 -4.03 -17.01 -3.78
N LYS A 31 -4.80 -18.06 -3.47
CA LYS A 31 -5.08 -19.18 -4.39
C LYS A 31 -6.16 -18.83 -5.42
N ASP A 32 -7.20 -18.14 -4.99
CA ASP A 32 -8.30 -17.72 -5.85
C ASP A 32 -7.82 -16.70 -6.89
N SER A 33 -8.03 -17.00 -8.18
CA SER A 33 -7.54 -16.17 -9.29
C SER A 33 -8.19 -14.80 -9.32
N ASN A 34 -9.49 -14.72 -9.03
CA ASN A 34 -10.25 -13.47 -9.07
C ASN A 34 -9.73 -12.50 -8.01
N ASN A 35 -9.61 -12.97 -6.76
CA ASN A 35 -9.06 -12.20 -5.65
C ASN A 35 -7.62 -11.78 -5.92
N ARG A 36 -6.80 -12.68 -6.48
CA ARG A 36 -5.42 -12.34 -6.88
C ARG A 36 -5.38 -11.20 -7.89
N ASP A 37 -6.24 -11.23 -8.91
CA ASP A 37 -6.30 -10.18 -9.92
C ASP A 37 -6.81 -8.85 -9.37
N VAL A 38 -7.80 -8.88 -8.48
CA VAL A 38 -8.26 -7.69 -7.75
C VAL A 38 -7.12 -7.06 -6.95
N LEU A 39 -6.40 -7.86 -6.16
CA LEU A 39 -5.27 -7.37 -5.36
C LEU A 39 -4.12 -6.84 -6.21
N ARG A 40 -3.84 -7.49 -7.35
CA ARG A 40 -2.84 -7.01 -8.32
C ARG A 40 -3.26 -5.66 -8.92
N HIS A 41 -4.53 -5.50 -9.25
CA HIS A 41 -5.05 -4.24 -9.80
C HIS A 41 -4.97 -3.11 -8.78
N ILE A 42 -5.37 -3.35 -7.52
CA ILE A 42 -5.23 -2.38 -6.43
C ILE A 42 -3.76 -2.02 -6.23
N SER A 43 -2.86 -3.01 -6.19
CA SER A 43 -1.43 -2.77 -6.09
C SER A 43 -0.90 -1.82 -7.17
N VAL A 44 -1.34 -1.98 -8.43
CA VAL A 44 -0.92 -1.09 -9.54
C VAL A 44 -1.45 0.32 -9.32
N LYS A 45 -2.71 0.49 -8.89
CA LYS A 45 -3.28 1.80 -8.58
C LYS A 45 -2.50 2.56 -7.52
N GLU A 46 -2.11 1.91 -6.42
CA GLU A 46 -1.31 2.61 -5.39
C GLU A 46 0.08 3.01 -5.92
N LEU A 47 0.64 2.25 -6.87
CA LEU A 47 1.88 2.66 -7.52
C LEU A 47 1.67 3.87 -8.45
N GLU A 48 0.54 3.95 -9.14
CA GLU A 48 0.15 5.11 -9.93
C GLU A 48 -0.03 6.34 -9.04
N HIS A 49 -0.71 6.22 -7.89
CA HIS A 49 -0.83 7.29 -6.90
C HIS A 49 0.53 7.73 -6.36
N TYR A 50 1.43 6.79 -6.03
CA TYR A 50 2.81 7.11 -5.63
C TYR A 50 3.52 7.93 -6.71
N ASN A 51 3.43 7.53 -7.97
CA ASN A 51 4.08 8.21 -9.08
C ASN A 51 3.49 9.60 -9.32
N PHE A 52 2.16 9.73 -9.23
CA PHE A 52 1.48 11.02 -9.27
C PHE A 52 2.06 11.97 -8.21
N TRP A 53 2.12 11.54 -6.94
CA TRP A 53 2.71 12.38 -5.89
C TRP A 53 4.19 12.66 -6.11
N ARG A 54 4.96 11.71 -6.64
CA ARG A 54 6.38 11.87 -6.97
C ARG A 54 6.61 13.00 -7.98
N GLU A 55 5.69 13.21 -8.93
CA GLU A 55 5.77 14.31 -9.89
C GLU A 55 5.70 15.69 -9.20
N TYR A 56 4.90 15.82 -8.13
CA TYR A 56 4.79 17.04 -7.34
C TYR A 56 5.88 17.18 -6.28
N THR A 57 6.18 16.11 -5.54
CA THR A 57 7.16 16.16 -4.44
C THR A 57 8.59 16.15 -4.91
N ARG A 58 8.84 15.65 -6.14
CA ARG A 58 10.18 15.42 -6.73
C ARG A 58 11.07 14.55 -5.82
N LYS A 59 10.48 13.71 -4.97
CA LYS A 59 11.19 12.87 -4.00
C LYS A 59 10.79 11.42 -4.17
N ASP A 60 11.78 10.54 -4.04
CA ASP A 60 11.58 9.11 -3.92
C ASP A 60 11.48 8.70 -2.45
N VAL A 61 10.36 8.09 -2.08
CA VAL A 61 10.08 7.68 -0.69
C VAL A 61 10.06 6.16 -0.60
N LYS A 62 10.80 5.62 0.37
CA LYS A 62 10.86 4.16 0.58
C LYS A 62 9.65 3.67 1.37
N PRO A 63 9.13 2.47 1.04
CA PRO A 63 8.01 1.89 1.77
C PRO A 63 8.36 1.55 3.22
N SER A 64 7.35 1.53 4.08
CA SER A 64 7.50 1.10 5.48
C SER A 64 7.56 -0.42 5.58
N ARG A 65 8.78 -0.97 5.69
CA ARG A 65 9.00 -2.42 5.85
C ARG A 65 8.26 -3.01 7.06
N LEU A 66 8.20 -2.25 8.17
CA LEU A 66 7.49 -2.68 9.38
C LEU A 66 5.98 -2.78 9.16
N ARG A 67 5.37 -1.79 8.49
CA ARG A 67 3.94 -1.85 8.14
C ARG A 67 3.68 -3.04 7.22
N ILE A 68 4.50 -3.23 6.18
CA ILE A 68 4.35 -4.35 5.26
C ILE A 68 4.35 -5.68 6.02
N TRP A 69 5.34 -5.90 6.89
CA TRP A 69 5.44 -7.13 7.66
C TRP A 69 4.24 -7.34 8.60
N LYS A 70 3.81 -6.28 9.31
CA LYS A 70 2.64 -6.32 10.22
C LYS A 70 1.38 -6.75 9.47
N TYR A 71 1.05 -6.13 8.35
CA TYR A 71 -0.17 -6.44 7.61
C TYR A 71 -0.14 -7.83 6.97
N LEU A 72 1.02 -8.27 6.48
CA LEU A 72 1.16 -9.64 5.97
C LEU A 72 0.99 -10.68 7.08
N LEU A 73 1.55 -10.43 8.26
CA LEU A 73 1.39 -11.32 9.41
C LEU A 73 -0.08 -11.40 9.85
N ILE A 74 -0.76 -10.25 9.96
CA ILE A 74 -2.18 -10.19 10.33
C ILE A 74 -3.04 -10.90 9.28
N SER A 75 -2.80 -10.64 8.00
CA SER A 75 -3.52 -11.29 6.89
C SER A 75 -3.31 -12.81 6.87
N LYS A 76 -2.13 -13.27 7.30
CA LYS A 76 -1.82 -14.70 7.40
C LYS A 76 -2.52 -15.36 8.59
N ILE A 77 -2.65 -14.67 9.72
CA ILE A 77 -3.26 -15.21 10.95
C ILE A 77 -4.79 -15.14 10.89
N PHE A 78 -5.36 -14.00 10.51
CA PHE A 78 -6.80 -13.73 10.55
C PHE A 78 -7.49 -13.85 9.20
N GLY A 79 -6.72 -14.13 8.13
CA GLY A 79 -7.21 -14.17 6.76
C GLY A 79 -7.08 -12.83 6.03
N ILE A 80 -7.03 -12.93 4.70
CA ILE A 80 -6.75 -11.81 3.80
C ILE A 80 -7.83 -10.71 3.91
N THR A 81 -9.10 -11.08 4.00
CA THR A 81 -10.21 -10.12 4.15
C THR A 81 -10.08 -9.27 5.41
N PHE A 82 -9.64 -9.86 6.53
CA PHE A 82 -9.39 -9.12 7.76
C PHE A 82 -8.23 -8.16 7.59
N GLY A 83 -7.14 -8.63 6.98
CA GLY A 83 -5.96 -7.81 6.68
C GLY A 83 -6.28 -6.58 5.85
N ILE A 84 -7.07 -6.74 4.78
CA ILE A 84 -7.48 -5.65 3.89
C ILE A 84 -8.36 -4.64 4.64
N LYS A 85 -9.40 -5.10 5.35
CA LYS A 85 -10.26 -4.20 6.14
C LYS A 85 -9.51 -3.43 7.23
N LEU A 86 -8.43 -4.01 7.76
CA LEU A 86 -7.56 -3.31 8.72
C LEU A 86 -6.72 -2.23 8.03
N MET A 87 -6.34 -2.42 6.77
CA MET A 87 -5.64 -1.38 5.98
C MET A 87 -6.56 -0.21 5.67
N GLU A 88 -7.81 -0.47 5.27
CA GLU A 88 -8.80 0.57 4.94
C GLU A 88 -9.17 1.50 6.11
N ARG A 89 -8.81 1.12 7.35
CA ARG A 89 -9.13 1.87 8.58
C ARG A 89 -8.00 2.77 9.10
N GLY A 90 -6.81 2.75 8.49
CA GLY A 90 -5.64 3.44 9.05
C GLY A 90 -4.79 4.12 8.00
#